data_AF-B7RT43-F1
#
_entry.id   AF-B7RT43-F1
#
_cell.length_a   1.000
_cell.length_b   1.000
_cell.length_c   1.000
_cell.angle_alpha   90.00
_cell.angle_beta   90.00
_cell.angle_gamma   90.00
#
_symmetry.space_group_name_H-M   'P 1'
#
loop_
_entity.id
_entity.type
_entity.pdbx_description
1 polymer ?
#
loop_
_entity_poly.entity_id
_entity_poly.type
_entity_poly.pdbx_seq_one_letter_code
_entity_poly.pdbx_strand_id
1 'polypeptide(L)'
;MIETGSSNGAHGQDATGSPAKAGENSLESVHTSSLSEILSNQSISLCISTYQAGKVIIARVDDGVTNTHFRAFKKPMGVTASADRLILGTQGQIFDLRNVPSAAQKIEPEGKHTAAYMPRAVYNTGDIDIHEMAIIEDEVIFVNTRFSCLCRLNSKYSFEPIWKPDFISAYDPRDRCHLNGLAVRDHKVRYVSALGTSDEPGGWRNNKTSGGVVIDILENKIIRDGLSMPHSPRWYADNLWYLESGKGDVVACNPDTGEEILRLNLPGFTRGLDFFDHYAFVGTSQVRETAVFSDLEITRNTPVRESGVWVLDIRTKTVVAFLKFTGGVREIFAVSVLPHAFPDIGSEDENLMLGTFVVPDECLANVATVDQSWKPVEKYFEAGNEHFNSGDLKTAMASYRDALAVDENYLPARYNLGLALLRDGSLAEARNTLNDVVRREAGHFEALYQLGNIAAQESQTQQCIAYFRQALKIRPQFVAAEEALNKALKYASEQPQ
;
A
#
# COMPACT_ATOMS: atom_id res chain seq x y z
N MET A 1 32.38 -8.24 -4.43
CA MET A 1 31.92 -9.63 -4.21
C MET A 1 30.42 -9.69 -4.52
N ILE A 2 29.84 -10.87 -4.77
CA ILE A 2 28.39 -11.03 -4.98
C ILE A 2 27.80 -11.57 -3.68
N GLU A 3 26.76 -10.91 -3.17
CA GLU A 3 26.06 -11.25 -1.94
C GLU A 3 24.60 -11.61 -2.23
N THR A 4 24.01 -12.47 -1.39
CA THR A 4 22.62 -12.91 -1.51
C THR A 4 21.74 -12.15 -0.52
N GLY A 5 20.67 -11.52 -0.99
CA GLY A 5 19.65 -10.91 -0.13
C GLY A 5 18.54 -11.92 0.17
N SER A 6 18.13 -12.03 1.45
CA SER A 6 16.99 -12.87 1.88
C SER A 6 15.75 -12.00 2.12
N SER A 7 14.56 -12.47 1.76
CA SER A 7 13.30 -11.77 2.02
C SER A 7 12.88 -11.94 3.49
N ASN A 8 12.76 -10.84 4.25
CA ASN A 8 12.02 -10.84 5.52
C ASN A 8 10.59 -10.35 5.26
N GLY A 9 9.68 -11.26 4.92
CA GLY A 9 8.26 -10.96 4.89
C GLY A 9 7.69 -11.03 6.30
N ALA A 10 7.15 -9.93 6.81
CA ALA A 10 6.20 -10.00 7.92
C ALA A 10 4.97 -10.77 7.43
N HIS A 11 4.73 -11.97 7.99
CA HIS A 11 3.54 -12.75 7.71
C HIS A 11 2.29 -12.06 8.28
N GLY A 12 1.62 -11.27 7.45
CA GLY A 12 0.19 -11.01 7.62
C GLY A 12 -0.57 -12.31 7.33
N GLN A 13 -1.28 -12.84 8.33
CA GLN A 13 -2.12 -14.01 8.18
C GLN A 13 -3.39 -13.64 7.41
N ASP A 14 -3.43 -13.92 6.11
CA ASP A 14 -4.69 -14.06 5.39
C ASP A 14 -5.11 -15.54 5.42
N ALA A 15 -6.17 -15.82 6.17
CA ALA A 15 -6.84 -17.10 6.17
C ALA A 15 -7.70 -17.26 4.90
N THR A 16 -7.62 -18.47 4.32
CA THR A 16 -8.46 -19.03 3.24
C THR A 16 -7.98 -18.80 1.79
N GLY A 17 -7.03 -19.65 1.36
CA GLY A 17 -6.70 -19.87 -0.05
C GLY A 17 -5.87 -21.14 -0.24
N SER A 18 -6.27 -22.01 -1.17
CA SER A 18 -5.65 -23.31 -1.48
C SER A 18 -4.13 -23.25 -1.68
N PRO A 19 -3.37 -24.33 -1.36
CA PRO A 19 -1.90 -24.29 -1.41
C PRO A 19 -1.40 -24.15 -2.85
N ALA A 20 -0.81 -22.99 -3.15
CA ALA A 20 -0.06 -22.78 -4.38
C ALA A 20 1.23 -23.63 -4.37
N LYS A 21 1.59 -24.21 -5.52
CA LYS A 21 2.78 -25.06 -5.69
C LYS A 21 4.06 -24.32 -5.27
N ALA A 22 4.79 -24.92 -4.34
CA ALA A 22 6.13 -24.48 -3.92
C ALA A 22 7.10 -24.56 -5.11
N GLY A 23 7.50 -23.41 -5.66
CA GLY A 23 8.47 -23.31 -6.75
C GLY A 23 8.40 -22.02 -7.58
N GLU A 24 7.24 -21.34 -7.65
CA GLU A 24 7.07 -20.08 -8.39
C GLU A 24 7.01 -18.81 -7.51
N ASN A 25 7.10 -18.97 -6.18
CA ASN A 25 6.81 -17.90 -5.21
C ASN A 25 8.04 -17.37 -4.42
N SER A 26 9.27 -17.84 -4.67
CA SER A 26 10.43 -17.27 -3.99
C SER A 26 10.87 -15.96 -4.67
N LEU A 27 10.83 -14.87 -3.90
CA LEU A 27 11.31 -13.54 -4.29
C LEU A 27 12.79 -13.44 -3.88
N GLU A 28 13.68 -13.80 -4.79
CA GLU A 28 15.12 -13.89 -4.52
C GLU A 28 15.90 -12.82 -5.29
N SER A 29 16.95 -12.29 -4.65
CA SER A 29 17.85 -11.33 -5.28
C SER A 29 19.31 -11.51 -4.87
N VAL A 30 20.21 -11.09 -5.77
CA VAL A 30 21.66 -11.04 -5.56
C VAL A 30 22.15 -9.64 -5.90
N HIS A 31 23.18 -9.16 -5.22
CA HIS A 31 23.71 -7.82 -5.44
C HIS A 31 25.23 -7.78 -5.27
N THR A 32 25.85 -6.69 -5.71
CA THR A 32 27.27 -6.42 -5.47
C THR A 32 27.47 -5.76 -4.10
N SER A 33 28.59 -6.03 -3.43
CA SER A 33 28.96 -5.31 -2.19
C SER A 33 28.96 -3.79 -2.39
N SER A 34 29.41 -3.34 -3.57
CA SER A 34 29.43 -1.93 -3.95
C SER A 34 28.05 -1.29 -3.95
N LEU A 35 26.96 -2.05 -4.14
CA LEU A 35 25.61 -1.50 -4.02
C LEU A 35 25.34 -1.11 -2.57
N SER A 36 25.60 -2.02 -1.63
CA SER A 36 25.42 -1.77 -0.20
C SER A 36 26.24 -0.57 0.27
N GLU A 37 27.52 -0.48 -0.17
CA GLU A 37 28.38 0.67 0.10
C GLU A 37 27.81 1.98 -0.44
N ILE A 38 27.31 1.99 -1.68
CA ILE A 38 26.72 3.19 -2.30
C ILE A 38 25.48 3.63 -1.52
N LEU A 39 24.54 2.71 -1.25
CA LEU A 39 23.30 3.03 -0.53
C LEU A 39 23.59 3.54 0.89
N SER A 40 24.50 2.89 1.63
CA SER A 40 24.88 3.31 2.98
C SER A 40 25.60 4.66 3.00
N ASN A 41 26.61 4.86 2.15
CA ASN A 41 27.40 6.10 2.14
C ASN A 41 26.56 7.32 1.75
N GLN A 42 25.58 7.12 0.87
CA GLN A 42 24.68 8.18 0.42
C GLN A 42 23.43 8.32 1.32
N SER A 43 23.24 7.40 2.28
CA SER A 43 22.03 7.34 3.14
C SER A 43 20.73 7.30 2.33
N ILE A 44 20.72 6.50 1.26
CA ILE A 44 19.59 6.34 0.34
C ILE A 44 19.11 4.89 0.25
N SER A 45 17.92 4.72 -0.31
CA SER A 45 17.33 3.43 -0.69
C SER A 45 16.70 3.54 -2.07
N LEU A 46 16.30 2.41 -2.66
CA LEU A 46 15.60 2.39 -3.94
C LEU A 46 14.17 1.91 -3.76
N CYS A 47 13.22 2.63 -4.38
CA CYS A 47 11.84 2.21 -4.56
C CYS A 47 11.65 1.71 -5.99
N ILE A 48 11.24 0.45 -6.14
CA ILE A 48 11.15 -0.23 -7.43
C ILE A 48 9.72 -0.77 -7.59
N SER A 49 9.03 -0.39 -8.65
CA SER A 49 7.70 -0.93 -8.94
C SER A 49 7.76 -2.10 -9.92
N THR A 50 6.91 -3.09 -9.70
CA THR A 50 6.82 -4.30 -10.53
C THR A 50 5.36 -4.62 -10.83
N TYR A 51 4.92 -4.31 -12.05
CA TYR A 51 3.49 -4.39 -12.35
C TYR A 51 2.98 -5.83 -12.42
N GLN A 52 3.77 -6.78 -12.97
CA GLN A 52 3.36 -8.19 -13.11
C GLN A 52 3.38 -8.93 -11.78
N ALA A 53 4.38 -8.68 -10.95
CA ALA A 53 4.49 -9.31 -9.63
C ALA A 53 3.55 -8.66 -8.59
N GLY A 54 3.01 -7.47 -8.90
CA GLY A 54 2.13 -6.75 -7.99
C GLY A 54 2.86 -6.28 -6.73
N LYS A 55 4.14 -5.90 -6.87
CA LYS A 55 4.99 -5.50 -5.75
C LYS A 55 5.63 -4.14 -5.97
N VAL A 56 5.67 -3.35 -4.90
CA VAL A 56 6.66 -2.29 -4.72
C VAL A 56 7.77 -2.87 -3.85
N ILE A 57 9.01 -2.68 -4.25
CA ILE A 57 10.20 -3.24 -3.61
C ILE A 57 11.02 -2.06 -3.08
N ILE A 58 11.36 -2.11 -1.80
CA ILE A 58 12.28 -1.17 -1.16
C ILE A 58 13.61 -1.91 -1.01
N ALA A 59 14.60 -1.54 -1.82
CA ALA A 59 15.97 -2.02 -1.66
C ALA A 59 16.71 -1.07 -0.71
N ARG A 60 17.05 -1.57 0.48
CA ARG A 60 17.66 -0.80 1.58
C ARG A 60 18.74 -1.63 2.26
N VAL A 61 19.73 -1.00 2.85
CA VAL A 61 20.80 -1.74 3.54
C VAL A 61 20.32 -2.16 4.92
N ASP A 62 20.46 -3.46 5.22
CA ASP A 62 20.23 -4.04 6.53
C ASP A 62 21.48 -4.83 6.96
N ASP A 63 22.04 -4.50 8.12
CA ASP A 63 23.26 -5.12 8.67
C ASP A 63 24.41 -5.23 7.65
N GLY A 64 24.60 -4.17 6.84
CA GLY A 64 25.67 -4.06 5.84
C GLY A 64 25.38 -4.72 4.49
N VAL A 65 24.23 -5.38 4.33
CA VAL A 65 23.83 -6.10 3.11
C VAL A 65 22.58 -5.45 2.53
N THR A 66 22.46 -5.38 1.19
CA THR A 66 21.25 -4.84 0.57
C THR A 66 20.11 -5.86 0.69
N ASN A 67 19.06 -5.49 1.43
CA ASN A 67 17.83 -6.23 1.60
C ASN A 67 16.74 -5.70 0.66
N THR A 68 15.90 -6.59 0.11
CA THR A 68 14.71 -6.22 -0.67
C THR A 68 13.44 -6.49 0.14
N HIS A 69 12.79 -5.42 0.57
CA HIS A 69 11.52 -5.45 1.30
C HIS A 69 10.36 -5.29 0.33
N PHE A 70 9.32 -6.12 0.42
CA PHE A 70 8.24 -6.16 -0.55
C PHE A 70 6.92 -5.66 0.04
N ARG A 71 6.20 -4.83 -0.72
CA ARG A 71 4.84 -4.36 -0.42
C ARG A 71 3.90 -4.72 -1.56
N ALA A 72 2.73 -5.25 -1.22
CA ALA A 72 1.74 -5.65 -2.22
C ALA A 72 0.96 -4.42 -2.69
N PHE A 73 0.90 -4.23 -4.01
CA PHE A 73 0.05 -3.22 -4.65
C PHE A 73 -0.53 -3.82 -5.93
N LYS A 74 -1.72 -3.37 -6.33
CA LYS A 74 -2.37 -3.86 -7.53
C LYS A 74 -1.72 -3.25 -8.78
N LYS A 75 -0.84 -4.00 -9.47
CA LYS A 75 -0.16 -3.56 -10.70
C LYS A 75 0.52 -2.17 -10.52
N PRO A 76 1.49 -2.03 -9.60
CA PRO A 76 2.20 -0.78 -9.39
C PRO A 76 3.03 -0.44 -10.64
N MET A 77 2.97 0.82 -11.05
CA MET A 77 3.54 1.34 -12.31
C MET A 77 4.43 2.55 -12.02
N GLY A 78 4.09 3.76 -12.49
CA GLY A 78 4.90 4.96 -12.25
C GLY A 78 5.09 5.23 -10.76
N VAL A 79 6.32 5.59 -10.37
CA VAL A 79 6.67 6.01 -9.01
C VAL A 79 7.57 7.24 -9.07
N THR A 80 7.34 8.20 -8.18
CA THR A 80 8.21 9.36 -7.98
C THR A 80 8.27 9.69 -6.50
N ALA A 81 9.43 10.09 -6.01
CA ALA A 81 9.64 10.33 -4.60
C ALA A 81 10.52 11.55 -4.32
N SER A 82 10.35 12.04 -3.10
CA SER A 82 11.11 13.10 -2.45
C SER A 82 11.29 12.69 -0.97
N ALA A 83 11.95 13.54 -0.17
CA ALA A 83 12.19 13.23 1.24
C ALA A 83 10.91 13.13 2.08
N ASP A 84 9.85 13.86 1.70
CA ASP A 84 8.60 13.96 2.47
C ASP A 84 7.41 13.33 1.74
N ARG A 85 7.52 13.02 0.44
CA ARG A 85 6.40 12.55 -0.38
C ARG A 85 6.82 11.44 -1.34
N LEU A 86 5.98 10.40 -1.44
CA LEU A 86 6.08 9.33 -2.42
C LEU A 86 4.74 9.21 -3.14
N ILE A 87 4.77 9.28 -4.46
CA ILE A 87 3.59 9.08 -5.31
C ILE A 87 3.73 7.75 -6.04
N LEU A 88 2.68 6.93 -5.98
CA LEU A 88 2.64 5.63 -6.61
C LEU A 88 1.38 5.49 -7.46
N GLY A 89 1.56 5.32 -8.77
CA GLY A 89 0.50 4.91 -9.69
C GLY A 89 0.29 3.39 -9.65
N THR A 90 -0.96 2.95 -9.58
CA THR A 90 -1.37 1.54 -9.60
C THR A 90 -2.49 1.33 -10.61
N GLN A 91 -3.04 0.12 -10.74
CA GLN A 91 -4.22 -0.08 -11.57
C GLN A 91 -5.43 0.63 -10.98
N GLY A 92 -5.83 1.73 -11.62
CA GLY A 92 -7.05 2.45 -11.29
C GLY A 92 -6.88 3.55 -10.25
N GLN A 93 -5.70 3.67 -9.64
CA GLN A 93 -5.47 4.57 -8.51
C GLN A 93 -4.10 5.24 -8.54
N ILE A 94 -4.01 6.39 -7.87
CA ILE A 94 -2.76 7.05 -7.49
C ILE A 94 -2.77 7.20 -5.98
N PHE A 95 -1.73 6.69 -5.32
CA PHE A 95 -1.49 6.87 -3.89
C PHE A 95 -0.56 8.07 -3.70
N ASP A 96 -0.97 9.01 -2.84
CA ASP A 96 -0.14 10.10 -2.32
C ASP A 96 0.24 9.76 -0.89
N LEU A 97 1.49 9.32 -0.70
CA LEU A 97 2.02 8.93 0.58
C LEU A 97 2.95 10.02 1.13
N ARG A 98 2.79 10.34 2.40
CA ARG A 98 3.63 11.33 3.10
C ARG A 98 4.49 10.66 4.14
N ASN A 99 5.74 11.10 4.25
CA ASN A 99 6.65 10.63 5.27
C ASN A 99 6.18 11.08 6.66
N VAL A 100 6.13 10.15 7.61
CA VAL A 100 5.74 10.39 9.00
C VAL A 100 6.86 9.89 9.92
N PRO A 101 7.89 10.71 10.23
CA PRO A 101 9.06 10.28 11.00
C PRO A 101 8.71 9.70 12.37
N SER A 102 7.69 10.25 13.05
CA SER A 102 7.24 9.75 14.35
C SER A 102 6.60 8.36 14.28
N ALA A 103 5.98 8.01 13.15
CA ALA A 103 5.46 6.66 12.92
C ALA A 103 6.60 5.70 12.58
N ALA A 104 7.59 6.14 11.79
CA ALA A 104 8.76 5.34 11.45
C ALA A 104 9.45 4.75 12.69
N GLN A 105 9.61 5.56 13.74
CA GLN A 105 10.23 5.11 15.00
C GLN A 105 9.50 3.92 15.65
N LYS A 106 8.20 3.74 15.37
CA LYS A 106 7.35 2.68 15.96
C LYS A 106 7.20 1.45 15.07
N ILE A 107 7.74 1.48 13.83
CA ILE A 107 7.68 0.34 12.93
C ILE A 107 8.73 -0.66 13.39
N GLU A 108 8.30 -1.89 13.68
CA GLU A 108 9.20 -2.97 14.05
C GLU A 108 10.21 -3.30 12.94
N PRO A 109 11.51 -3.43 13.25
CA PRO A 109 12.11 -3.26 14.57
C PRO A 109 12.17 -1.78 15.01
N GLU A 110 11.68 -1.51 16.23
CA GLU A 110 11.55 -0.15 16.79
C GLU A 110 12.88 0.63 16.69
N GLY A 111 12.80 1.90 16.29
CA GLY A 111 13.96 2.79 16.15
C GLY A 111 14.86 2.56 14.93
N LYS A 112 14.61 1.54 14.11
CA LYS A 112 15.44 1.26 12.91
C LYS A 112 15.05 2.07 11.68
N HIS A 113 13.77 2.36 11.51
CA HIS A 113 13.26 3.01 10.30
C HIS A 113 13.53 4.51 10.28
N THR A 114 14.14 4.99 9.19
CA THR A 114 14.47 6.42 9.01
C THR A 114 13.31 7.22 8.38
N ALA A 115 12.36 6.54 7.75
CA ALA A 115 11.16 7.13 7.17
C ALA A 115 10.01 6.13 7.12
N ALA A 116 8.78 6.64 7.12
CA ALA A 116 7.56 5.86 6.94
C ALA A 116 6.62 6.62 6.02
N TYR A 117 6.54 6.21 4.77
CA TYR A 117 5.62 6.79 3.79
C TYR A 117 4.23 6.20 3.98
N MET A 118 3.30 6.99 4.50
CA MET A 118 1.96 6.55 4.85
C MET A 118 0.92 7.20 3.91
N PRO A 119 -0.03 6.44 3.34
CA PRO A 119 -1.06 6.99 2.46
C PRO A 119 -1.81 8.17 3.10
N ARG A 120 -1.87 9.32 2.44
CA ARG A 120 -2.68 10.48 2.87
C ARG A 120 -3.88 10.70 1.97
N ALA A 121 -3.74 10.39 0.69
CA ALA A 121 -4.84 10.42 -0.27
C ALA A 121 -4.68 9.29 -1.29
N VAL A 122 -5.82 8.78 -1.75
CA VAL A 122 -5.89 7.81 -2.86
C VAL A 122 -6.88 8.36 -3.88
N TYR A 123 -6.39 8.61 -5.09
CA TYR A 123 -7.18 9.18 -6.19
C TYR A 123 -7.61 8.06 -7.12
N ASN A 124 -8.92 7.96 -7.38
CA ASN A 124 -9.46 6.95 -8.31
C ASN A 124 -9.43 7.49 -9.74
N THR A 125 -8.48 7.00 -10.54
CA THR A 125 -8.24 7.46 -11.91
C THR A 125 -8.98 6.64 -12.97
N GLY A 126 -9.37 5.40 -12.64
CA GLY A 126 -9.69 4.38 -13.64
C GLY A 126 -8.41 3.83 -14.29
N ASP A 127 -8.55 2.75 -15.09
CA ASP A 127 -7.40 2.05 -15.67
C ASP A 127 -6.84 2.83 -16.87
N ILE A 128 -5.94 3.77 -16.59
CA ILE A 128 -5.35 4.71 -17.56
C ILE A 128 -3.88 4.42 -17.90
N ASP A 129 -3.33 3.31 -17.39
CA ASP A 129 -1.91 2.93 -17.50
C ASP A 129 -0.96 4.10 -17.15
N ILE A 130 -0.91 4.46 -15.87
CA ILE A 130 -0.08 5.54 -15.32
C ILE A 130 1.41 5.16 -15.47
N HIS A 131 2.11 5.78 -16.41
CA HIS A 131 3.45 5.33 -16.81
C HIS A 131 4.58 6.00 -16.04
N GLU A 132 4.58 7.32 -16.03
CA GLU A 132 5.66 8.12 -15.43
C GLU A 132 5.01 9.30 -14.74
N MET A 133 5.60 9.74 -13.63
CA MET A 133 5.06 10.78 -12.79
C MET A 133 6.19 11.68 -12.32
N ALA A 134 5.88 12.92 -12.00
CA ALA A 134 6.78 13.83 -11.32
C ALA A 134 6.02 14.68 -10.31
N ILE A 135 6.71 14.98 -9.21
CA ILE A 135 6.31 16.01 -8.27
C ILE A 135 6.98 17.31 -8.74
N ILE A 136 6.18 18.32 -9.01
CA ILE A 136 6.64 19.67 -9.35
C ILE A 136 6.03 20.59 -8.30
N GLU A 137 6.88 21.06 -7.38
CA GLU A 137 6.42 21.74 -6.16
C GLU A 137 5.41 20.84 -5.43
N ASP A 138 4.14 21.25 -5.30
CA ASP A 138 3.09 20.45 -4.69
C ASP A 138 2.19 19.71 -5.70
N GLU A 139 2.33 19.99 -7.00
CA GLU A 139 1.54 19.34 -8.05
C GLU A 139 2.15 18.00 -8.46
N VAL A 140 1.27 17.04 -8.73
CA VAL A 140 1.63 15.75 -9.31
C VAL A 140 1.22 15.75 -10.77
N ILE A 141 2.21 15.72 -11.65
CA ILE A 141 2.01 15.57 -13.09
C ILE A 141 2.33 14.14 -13.49
N PHE A 142 1.50 13.53 -14.32
CA PHE A 142 1.67 12.14 -14.72
C PHE A 142 1.26 11.86 -16.15
N VAL A 143 1.85 10.82 -16.71
CA VAL A 143 1.53 10.30 -18.04
C VAL A 143 0.31 9.39 -17.95
N ASN A 144 -0.74 9.75 -18.68
CA ASN A 144 -1.85 8.89 -19.00
C ASN A 144 -1.61 8.25 -20.37
N THR A 145 -1.06 7.02 -20.36
CA THR A 145 -0.70 6.31 -21.59
C THR A 145 -1.92 6.07 -22.48
N ARG A 146 -3.02 5.64 -21.87
CA ARG A 146 -4.21 5.24 -22.64
C ARG A 146 -4.82 6.38 -23.41
N PHE A 147 -4.83 7.59 -22.84
CA PHE A 147 -5.37 8.80 -23.47
C PHE A 147 -4.30 9.66 -24.16
N SER A 148 -3.06 9.19 -24.24
CA SER A 148 -1.94 9.87 -24.92
C SER A 148 -1.72 11.31 -24.42
N CYS A 149 -1.80 11.54 -23.10
CA CYS A 149 -1.73 12.89 -22.54
C CYS A 149 -0.97 12.96 -21.20
N LEU A 150 -0.49 14.16 -20.88
CA LEU A 150 -0.09 14.52 -19.52
C LEU A 150 -1.34 14.98 -18.76
N CYS A 151 -1.40 14.59 -17.50
CA CYS A 151 -2.47 14.91 -16.59
C CYS A 151 -1.92 15.47 -15.27
N ARG A 152 -2.79 16.14 -14.52
CA ARG A 152 -2.59 16.43 -13.10
C ARG A 152 -3.71 15.85 -12.24
N LEU A 153 -3.45 15.72 -10.93
CA LEU A 153 -4.46 15.31 -9.96
C LEU A 153 -5.52 16.42 -9.79
N ASN A 154 -6.78 16.02 -9.61
CA ASN A 154 -7.89 16.93 -9.39
C ASN A 154 -8.92 16.28 -8.45
N SER A 155 -9.58 17.08 -7.61
CA SER A 155 -10.59 16.57 -6.66
C SER A 155 -11.98 16.34 -7.28
N LYS A 156 -12.25 16.91 -8.45
CA LYS A 156 -13.54 16.82 -9.16
C LYS A 156 -13.54 15.78 -10.29
N TYR A 157 -12.38 15.49 -10.87
CA TYR A 157 -12.23 14.60 -12.02
C TYR A 157 -11.32 13.43 -11.67
N SER A 158 -11.52 12.27 -12.31
CA SER A 158 -10.62 11.12 -12.15
C SER A 158 -9.17 11.46 -12.54
N PHE A 159 -9.00 12.36 -13.50
CA PHE A 159 -7.74 13.00 -13.87
C PHE A 159 -8.06 14.26 -14.69
N GLU A 160 -7.17 15.25 -14.70
CA GLU A 160 -7.31 16.45 -15.52
C GLU A 160 -6.21 16.48 -16.59
N PRO A 161 -6.55 16.28 -17.89
CA PRO A 161 -5.58 16.43 -18.97
C PRO A 161 -5.09 17.87 -19.08
N ILE A 162 -3.78 18.06 -19.17
CA ILE A 162 -3.15 19.39 -19.28
C ILE A 162 -2.37 19.57 -20.58
N TRP A 163 -1.99 18.47 -21.24
CA TRP A 163 -1.27 18.52 -22.52
C TRP A 163 -1.43 17.19 -23.27
N LYS A 164 -1.46 17.24 -24.60
CA LYS A 164 -1.34 16.08 -25.49
C LYS A 164 -0.46 16.47 -26.69
N PRO A 165 0.21 15.52 -27.36
CA PRO A 165 0.92 15.83 -28.60
C PRO A 165 -0.02 16.38 -29.68
N ASP A 166 0.48 17.28 -30.52
CA ASP A 166 -0.33 17.91 -31.58
C ASP A 166 -0.88 16.93 -32.61
N PHE A 167 -0.14 15.85 -32.88
CA PHE A 167 -0.58 14.81 -33.79
C PHE A 167 -1.73 13.97 -33.22
N ILE A 168 -2.03 14.03 -31.91
CA ILE A 168 -3.18 13.35 -31.32
C ILE A 168 -4.43 14.20 -31.50
N SER A 169 -5.38 13.75 -32.31
CA SER A 169 -6.55 14.56 -32.69
C SER A 169 -7.63 14.62 -31.60
N ALA A 170 -7.76 13.57 -30.79
CA ALA A 170 -8.78 13.46 -29.74
C ALA A 170 -8.32 12.63 -28.55
N TYR A 171 -8.95 12.86 -27.39
CA TYR A 171 -8.81 12.00 -26.21
C TYR A 171 -9.52 10.67 -26.45
N ASP A 172 -8.77 9.58 -26.38
CA ASP A 172 -9.23 8.23 -26.74
C ASP A 172 -8.53 7.22 -25.84
N PRO A 173 -9.23 6.35 -25.09
CA PRO A 173 -8.63 5.42 -24.13
C PRO A 173 -7.89 4.21 -24.75
N ARG A 174 -7.70 4.18 -26.07
CA ARG A 174 -7.17 3.02 -26.81
C ARG A 174 -5.68 3.11 -27.14
N ASP A 175 -4.94 4.00 -26.47
CA ASP A 175 -3.48 4.15 -26.56
C ASP A 175 -2.99 4.34 -28.00
N ARG A 176 -2.94 5.59 -28.47
CA ARG A 176 -2.63 5.92 -29.87
C ARG A 176 -1.11 5.96 -30.15
N CYS A 177 -0.34 6.59 -29.27
CA CYS A 177 1.10 6.80 -29.45
C CYS A 177 1.99 6.15 -28.36
N HIS A 178 1.39 5.61 -27.30
CA HIS A 178 2.09 5.14 -26.11
C HIS A 178 3.04 6.18 -25.52
N LEU A 179 2.46 7.33 -25.15
CA LEU A 179 3.15 8.30 -24.31
C LEU A 179 3.51 7.61 -22.99
N ASN A 180 4.78 7.59 -22.60
CA ASN A 180 5.26 6.70 -21.54
C ASN A 180 6.26 7.31 -20.56
N GLY A 181 6.76 8.52 -20.84
CA GLY A 181 7.80 9.13 -20.02
C GLY A 181 7.71 10.64 -20.02
N LEU A 182 8.18 11.26 -18.94
CA LEU A 182 8.27 12.70 -18.79
C LEU A 182 9.57 13.05 -18.06
N ALA A 183 10.14 14.21 -18.39
CA ALA A 183 11.30 14.79 -17.71
C ALA A 183 11.01 16.22 -17.30
N VAL A 184 11.43 16.56 -16.08
CA VAL A 184 11.34 17.91 -15.53
C VAL A 184 12.66 18.63 -15.77
N ARG A 185 12.60 19.85 -16.29
CA ARG A 185 13.72 20.79 -16.40
C ARG A 185 13.23 22.17 -15.99
N ASP A 186 14.01 22.88 -15.17
CA ASP A 186 13.67 24.22 -14.70
C ASP A 186 12.27 24.30 -14.05
N HIS A 187 11.96 23.34 -13.17
CA HIS A 187 10.68 23.20 -12.45
C HIS A 187 9.44 23.04 -13.35
N LYS A 188 9.61 22.57 -14.59
CA LYS A 188 8.50 22.29 -15.51
C LYS A 188 8.71 20.97 -16.25
N VAL A 189 7.63 20.28 -16.59
CA VAL A 189 7.75 19.20 -17.58
C VAL A 189 8.20 19.83 -18.89
N ARG A 190 9.32 19.36 -19.42
CA ARG A 190 9.88 19.86 -20.68
C ARG A 190 9.96 18.78 -21.73
N TYR A 191 10.38 17.57 -21.37
CA TYR A 191 10.53 16.48 -22.32
C TYR A 191 9.53 15.37 -22.04
N VAL A 192 9.01 14.74 -23.09
CA VAL A 192 8.22 13.52 -22.99
C VAL A 192 8.69 12.50 -24.02
N SER A 193 8.51 11.22 -23.71
CA SER A 193 8.78 10.13 -24.66
C SER A 193 7.50 9.43 -25.08
N ALA A 194 7.46 9.00 -26.35
CA ALA A 194 6.39 8.18 -26.91
C ALA A 194 6.97 7.10 -27.83
N LEU A 195 6.29 5.96 -27.95
CA LEU A 195 6.74 4.86 -28.82
C LEU A 195 6.42 5.09 -30.31
N GLY A 196 5.64 6.11 -30.63
CA GLY A 196 5.27 6.47 -32.00
C GLY A 196 4.63 7.86 -32.09
N THR A 197 4.43 8.34 -33.30
CA THR A 197 3.68 9.58 -33.60
C THR A 197 2.33 9.30 -34.26
N SER A 198 1.76 8.13 -33.99
CA SER A 198 0.55 7.67 -34.68
C SER A 198 -0.71 8.36 -34.17
N ASP A 199 -1.53 8.78 -35.13
CA ASP A 199 -2.96 9.03 -35.00
C ASP A 199 -3.65 7.81 -34.40
N GLU A 200 -3.47 6.61 -34.94
CA GLU A 200 -4.45 5.52 -34.79
C GLU A 200 -4.41 4.72 -33.46
N PRO A 201 -5.54 4.13 -33.01
CA PRO A 201 -5.56 3.25 -31.85
C PRO A 201 -4.52 2.13 -31.95
N GLY A 202 -3.57 2.10 -31.02
CA GLY A 202 -2.46 1.16 -31.00
C GLY A 202 -1.44 1.30 -32.13
N GLY A 203 -1.48 2.37 -32.92
CA GLY A 203 -0.70 2.54 -34.16
C GLY A 203 0.81 2.57 -33.95
N TRP A 204 1.28 2.94 -32.74
CA TRP A 204 2.70 2.86 -32.36
C TRP A 204 3.31 1.47 -32.51
N ARG A 205 2.51 0.39 -32.42
CA ARG A 205 3.02 -0.99 -32.48
C ARG A 205 3.68 -1.34 -33.81
N ASN A 206 3.27 -0.69 -34.90
CA ASN A 206 3.75 -0.99 -36.25
C ASN A 206 5.23 -0.62 -36.44
N ASN A 207 5.71 0.43 -35.75
CA ASN A 207 7.07 0.95 -35.90
C ASN A 207 7.83 0.97 -34.56
N LYS A 208 7.50 0.08 -33.61
CA LYS A 208 8.10 0.04 -32.26
C LYS A 208 9.64 0.00 -32.22
N THR A 209 10.31 -0.45 -33.27
CA THR A 209 11.78 -0.57 -33.38
C THR A 209 12.49 0.74 -33.74
N SER A 210 11.78 1.72 -34.29
CA SER A 210 12.37 2.99 -34.76
C SER A 210 11.41 4.17 -34.84
N GLY A 211 10.17 4.02 -34.38
CA GLY A 211 9.13 5.05 -34.43
C GLY A 211 9.11 5.94 -33.19
N GLY A 212 9.89 5.60 -32.17
CA GLY A 212 9.90 6.31 -30.91
C GLY A 212 10.50 7.71 -31.02
N VAL A 213 9.99 8.60 -30.19
CA VAL A 213 10.38 10.01 -30.16
C VAL A 213 10.58 10.53 -28.74
N VAL A 214 11.41 11.57 -28.63
CA VAL A 214 11.41 12.49 -27.48
C VAL A 214 10.99 13.87 -27.97
N ILE A 215 10.02 14.47 -27.29
CA ILE A 215 9.37 15.73 -27.66
C ILE A 215 9.70 16.77 -26.58
N ASP A 216 10.21 17.94 -26.97
CA ASP A 216 10.17 19.14 -26.14
C ASP A 216 8.77 19.75 -26.22
N ILE A 217 8.04 19.75 -25.10
CA ILE A 217 6.63 20.16 -25.06
C ILE A 217 6.45 21.67 -25.01
N LEU A 218 7.48 22.43 -24.63
CA LEU A 218 7.43 23.89 -24.58
C LEU A 218 7.68 24.49 -25.96
N GLU A 219 8.58 23.86 -26.73
CA GLU A 219 8.83 24.23 -28.13
C GLU A 219 7.93 23.47 -29.11
N ASN A 220 7.20 22.47 -28.62
CA ASN A 220 6.38 21.54 -29.42
C ASN A 220 7.17 20.93 -30.58
N LYS A 221 8.36 20.42 -30.26
CA LYS A 221 9.34 19.94 -31.23
C LYS A 221 9.80 18.53 -30.89
N ILE A 222 9.83 17.64 -31.89
CA ILE A 222 10.53 16.37 -31.78
C ILE A 222 12.04 16.65 -31.80
N ILE A 223 12.71 16.38 -30.68
CA ILE A 223 14.16 16.62 -30.53
C ILE A 223 15.00 15.36 -30.76
N ARG A 224 14.35 14.19 -30.68
CA ARG A 224 14.90 12.89 -31.06
C ARG A 224 13.81 12.04 -31.69
N ASP A 225 14.13 11.36 -32.77
CA ASP A 225 13.30 10.39 -33.47
C ASP A 225 14.11 9.13 -33.80
N GLY A 226 13.51 8.16 -34.49
CA GLY A 226 14.22 6.95 -34.87
C GLY A 226 14.46 5.98 -33.71
N LEU A 227 13.90 6.25 -32.52
CA LEU A 227 14.28 5.56 -31.29
C LEU A 227 13.55 4.21 -31.15
N SER A 228 14.28 3.20 -30.67
CA SER A 228 13.72 1.89 -30.35
C SER A 228 13.15 1.88 -28.93
N MET A 229 11.83 2.01 -28.85
CA MET A 229 11.07 2.06 -27.61
C MET A 229 11.64 2.98 -26.51
N PRO A 230 11.67 4.31 -26.72
CA PRO A 230 12.25 5.24 -25.76
C PRO A 230 11.43 5.26 -24.46
N HIS A 231 12.12 5.46 -23.33
CA HIS A 231 11.50 5.47 -22.00
C HIS A 231 12.27 6.35 -21.00
N SER A 232 11.59 6.74 -19.91
CA SER A 232 12.14 7.45 -18.74
C SER A 232 13.15 8.55 -19.08
N PRO A 233 12.75 9.58 -19.85
CA PRO A 233 13.61 10.72 -20.04
C PRO A 233 13.83 11.43 -18.70
N ARG A 234 15.04 11.96 -18.49
CA ARG A 234 15.43 12.74 -17.31
C ARG A 234 16.33 13.89 -17.72
N TRP A 235 16.18 15.03 -17.08
CA TRP A 235 17.17 16.10 -17.15
C TRP A 235 18.11 15.96 -15.94
N TYR A 236 19.38 15.69 -16.18
CA TYR A 236 20.35 15.52 -15.10
C TYR A 236 21.76 15.88 -15.55
N ALA A 237 22.50 16.58 -14.68
CA ALA A 237 23.85 17.05 -14.96
C ALA A 237 23.97 17.75 -16.34
N ASP A 238 23.06 18.70 -16.60
CA ASP A 238 22.94 19.50 -17.83
C ASP A 238 22.73 18.72 -19.14
N ASN A 239 22.27 17.47 -19.03
CA ASN A 239 22.06 16.59 -20.16
C ASN A 239 20.66 16.00 -20.18
N LEU A 240 20.16 15.72 -21.38
CA LEU A 240 18.97 14.92 -21.58
C LEU A 240 19.38 13.45 -21.59
N TRP A 241 18.90 12.72 -20.59
CA TRP A 241 19.03 11.28 -20.48
C TRP A 241 17.74 10.62 -20.92
N TYR A 242 17.82 9.46 -21.54
CA TYR A 242 16.67 8.60 -21.83
C TYR A 242 17.14 7.16 -22.03
N LEU A 243 16.19 6.23 -21.94
CA LEU A 243 16.41 4.82 -22.20
C LEU A 243 16.00 4.52 -23.64
N GLU A 244 16.79 3.72 -24.34
CA GLU A 244 16.39 3.13 -25.63
C GLU A 244 16.14 1.64 -25.41
N SER A 245 14.98 1.35 -24.82
CA SER A 245 14.68 0.07 -24.18
C SER A 245 14.71 -1.12 -25.13
N GLY A 246 14.35 -0.92 -26.41
CA GLY A 246 14.40 -1.96 -27.43
C GLY A 246 15.83 -2.39 -27.80
N LYS A 247 16.84 -1.62 -27.39
CA LYS A 247 18.28 -1.96 -27.50
C LYS A 247 18.90 -2.34 -26.15
N GLY A 248 18.27 -1.95 -25.04
CA GLY A 248 18.84 -2.10 -23.70
C GLY A 248 19.80 -0.98 -23.33
N ASP A 249 19.72 0.16 -24.02
CA ASP A 249 20.68 1.25 -23.84
C ASP A 249 20.19 2.30 -22.84
N VAL A 250 21.16 2.91 -22.18
CA VAL A 250 21.06 4.20 -21.48
C VAL A 250 21.80 5.22 -22.32
N VAL A 251 21.14 6.33 -22.66
CA VAL A 251 21.68 7.37 -23.53
C VAL A 251 21.66 8.72 -22.80
N ALA A 252 22.74 9.48 -22.92
CA ALA A 252 22.80 10.88 -22.52
C ALA A 252 23.22 11.74 -23.72
N CYS A 253 22.56 12.88 -23.91
CA CYS A 253 22.88 13.76 -25.02
C CYS A 253 22.60 15.23 -24.70
N ASN A 254 23.21 16.11 -25.48
CA ASN A 254 22.84 17.52 -25.53
C ASN A 254 21.57 17.66 -26.42
N PRO A 255 20.45 18.16 -25.88
CA PRO A 255 19.20 18.24 -26.63
C PRO A 255 19.24 19.27 -27.77
N ASP A 256 20.09 20.30 -27.65
CA ASP A 256 20.18 21.40 -28.63
C ASP A 256 21.06 21.00 -29.82
N THR A 257 22.20 20.35 -29.57
CA THR A 257 23.18 20.03 -30.63
C THR A 257 22.98 18.65 -31.25
N GLY A 258 22.35 17.70 -30.55
CA GLY A 258 22.35 16.31 -31.00
C GLY A 258 23.48 15.45 -30.41
N GLU A 259 24.48 16.07 -29.79
CA GLU A 259 25.70 15.38 -29.40
C GLU A 259 25.43 14.30 -28.35
N GLU A 260 25.83 13.06 -28.66
CA GLU A 260 25.76 11.94 -27.72
C GLU A 260 26.96 11.99 -26.78
N ILE A 261 26.68 11.99 -25.48
CA ILE A 261 27.67 12.10 -24.41
C ILE A 261 27.98 10.74 -23.82
N LEU A 262 26.98 9.86 -23.81
CA LEU A 262 27.06 8.51 -23.32
C LEU A 262 26.07 7.63 -24.07
N ARG A 263 26.51 6.42 -24.40
CA ARG A 263 25.65 5.27 -24.66
C ARG A 263 26.24 4.06 -23.96
N LEU A 264 25.45 3.41 -23.12
CA LEU A 264 25.86 2.21 -22.41
C LEU A 264 24.75 1.15 -22.50
N ASN A 265 25.13 -0.06 -22.91
CA ASN A 265 24.22 -1.18 -23.01
C ASN A 265 24.14 -1.94 -21.68
N LEU A 266 22.93 -2.27 -21.25
CA LEU A 266 22.63 -3.04 -20.05
C LEU A 266 22.03 -4.41 -20.42
N PRO A 267 22.17 -5.43 -19.56
CA PRO A 267 21.82 -6.82 -19.90
C PRO A 267 20.31 -7.10 -19.81
N GLY A 268 19.45 -6.16 -20.20
CA GLY A 268 18.00 -6.35 -20.22
C GLY A 268 17.26 -5.12 -20.73
N PHE A 269 15.94 -5.27 -20.90
CA PHE A 269 15.10 -4.20 -21.44
C PHE A 269 15.02 -3.06 -20.41
N THR A 270 15.61 -1.91 -20.74
CA THR A 270 15.78 -0.80 -19.77
C THR A 270 14.45 -0.10 -19.47
N ARG A 271 14.13 0.09 -18.20
CA ARG A 271 12.92 0.79 -17.72
C ARG A 271 13.19 1.40 -16.35
N GLY A 272 12.68 2.61 -16.12
CA GLY A 272 12.94 3.35 -14.90
C GLY A 272 14.38 3.88 -14.88
N LEU A 273 14.50 5.18 -14.66
CA LEU A 273 15.78 5.88 -14.53
C LEU A 273 15.62 6.94 -13.45
N ASP A 274 16.52 6.94 -12.49
CA ASP A 274 16.62 8.01 -11.50
C ASP A 274 18.07 8.26 -11.11
N PHE A 275 18.33 9.40 -10.49
CA PHE A 275 19.68 9.85 -10.18
C PHE A 275 19.82 10.25 -8.72
N PHE A 276 21.01 10.03 -8.18
CA PHE A 276 21.42 10.60 -6.91
C PHE A 276 22.93 10.83 -6.94
N ASP A 277 23.37 12.06 -6.67
CA ASP A 277 24.77 12.46 -6.82
C ASP A 277 25.29 12.08 -8.23
N HIS A 278 26.50 11.56 -8.38
CA HIS A 278 27.00 11.07 -9.68
C HIS A 278 26.51 9.67 -10.07
N TYR A 279 25.50 9.11 -9.41
CA TYR A 279 24.97 7.78 -9.73
C TYR A 279 23.66 7.84 -10.51
N ALA A 280 23.57 7.04 -11.57
CA ALA A 280 22.32 6.73 -12.26
C ALA A 280 21.86 5.30 -11.91
N PHE A 281 20.61 5.15 -11.52
CA PHE A 281 19.97 3.88 -11.19
C PHE A 281 19.00 3.49 -12.31
N VAL A 282 19.25 2.37 -12.96
CA VAL A 282 18.51 1.96 -14.17
C VAL A 282 17.93 0.58 -13.99
N GLY A 283 16.61 0.46 -14.10
CA GLY A 283 15.95 -0.84 -14.09
C GLY A 283 16.14 -1.58 -15.42
N THR A 284 16.27 -2.89 -15.37
CA THR A 284 16.21 -3.79 -16.52
C THR A 284 15.18 -4.87 -16.30
N SER A 285 14.61 -5.38 -17.41
CA SER A 285 13.59 -6.42 -17.40
C SER A 285 13.93 -7.55 -18.37
N GLN A 286 13.45 -8.76 -18.06
CA GLN A 286 13.64 -9.92 -18.93
C GLN A 286 12.76 -9.89 -20.17
N VAL A 287 11.57 -9.29 -20.07
CA VAL A 287 10.54 -9.15 -21.13
C VAL A 287 10.21 -10.45 -21.87
N ARG A 288 8.96 -10.91 -21.74
CA ARG A 288 8.47 -12.07 -22.49
C ARG A 288 8.35 -11.72 -23.97
N GLU A 289 8.81 -12.62 -24.83
CA GLU A 289 8.56 -12.54 -26.27
C GLU A 289 7.07 -12.71 -26.55
N THR A 290 6.38 -11.58 -26.61
CA THR A 290 4.98 -11.47 -27.04
C THR A 290 4.94 -10.70 -28.36
N ALA A 291 3.79 -10.66 -29.03
CA ALA A 291 3.63 -9.92 -30.29
C ALA A 291 4.08 -8.44 -30.19
N VAL A 292 4.01 -7.84 -29.00
CA VAL A 292 4.48 -6.46 -28.77
C VAL A 292 6.00 -6.37 -28.72
N PHE A 293 6.72 -7.37 -28.22
CA PHE A 293 8.19 -7.32 -28.05
C PHE A 293 8.97 -8.15 -29.07
N SER A 294 8.30 -8.75 -30.06
CA SER A 294 8.97 -9.40 -31.19
C SER A 294 9.84 -8.42 -31.97
N ASP A 295 10.90 -8.91 -32.60
CA ASP A 295 11.75 -8.20 -33.58
C ASP A 295 12.60 -7.05 -33.02
N LEU A 296 12.66 -6.90 -31.70
CA LEU A 296 13.56 -5.94 -31.07
C LEU A 296 15.03 -6.35 -31.22
N GLU A 297 15.93 -5.36 -31.16
CA GLU A 297 17.36 -5.63 -31.25
C GLU A 297 17.86 -6.41 -30.03
N ILE A 298 17.39 -6.04 -28.84
CA ILE A 298 17.77 -6.70 -27.59
C ILE A 298 17.37 -8.18 -27.55
N THR A 299 16.27 -8.58 -28.18
CA THR A 299 15.86 -9.99 -28.21
C THR A 299 16.75 -10.84 -29.12
N ARG A 300 17.45 -10.21 -30.07
CA ARG A 300 18.39 -10.88 -30.97
C ARG A 300 19.80 -10.94 -30.39
N ASN A 301 20.25 -9.85 -29.77
CA ASN A 301 21.62 -9.70 -29.29
C ASN A 301 21.81 -10.23 -27.86
N THR A 302 20.75 -10.27 -27.07
CA THR A 302 20.78 -10.63 -25.65
C THR A 302 19.75 -11.74 -25.37
N PRO A 303 20.09 -13.02 -25.59
CA PRO A 303 19.15 -14.13 -25.43
C PRO A 303 18.79 -14.39 -23.96
N VAL A 304 19.73 -14.15 -23.04
CA VAL A 304 19.50 -14.17 -21.60
C VAL A 304 19.48 -12.74 -21.10
N ARG A 305 18.29 -12.27 -20.71
CA ARG A 305 18.08 -10.92 -20.16
C ARG A 305 17.93 -11.02 -18.65
N GLU A 306 18.36 -9.98 -17.96
CA GLU A 306 18.36 -9.89 -16.50
C GLU A 306 17.35 -8.86 -16.02
N SER A 307 16.64 -9.19 -14.93
CA SER A 307 15.74 -8.29 -14.22
C SER A 307 16.45 -7.75 -12.99
N GLY A 308 16.54 -6.44 -12.83
CA GLY A 308 17.33 -5.84 -11.76
C GLY A 308 17.56 -4.35 -11.92
N VAL A 309 18.26 -3.74 -10.97
CA VAL A 309 18.70 -2.35 -11.05
C VAL A 309 20.21 -2.30 -11.21
N TRP A 310 20.67 -1.56 -12.20
CA TRP A 310 22.09 -1.31 -12.49
C TRP A 310 22.46 0.10 -12.09
N VAL A 311 23.63 0.25 -11.47
CA VAL A 311 24.15 1.54 -11.03
C VAL A 311 25.31 1.95 -11.93
N LEU A 312 25.19 3.11 -12.55
CA LEU A 312 26.24 3.71 -13.38
C LEU A 312 26.85 4.89 -12.62
N ASP A 313 28.17 5.00 -12.59
CA ASP A 313 28.83 6.26 -12.23
C ASP A 313 28.95 7.12 -13.49
N ILE A 314 28.26 8.26 -13.52
CA ILE A 314 28.16 9.11 -14.70
C ILE A 314 29.46 9.84 -15.03
N ARG A 315 30.40 9.94 -14.07
CA ARG A 315 31.71 10.58 -14.26
C ARG A 315 32.66 9.64 -14.98
N THR A 316 32.66 8.37 -14.57
CA THR A 316 33.52 7.34 -15.17
C THR A 316 32.87 6.67 -16.38
N LYS A 317 31.55 6.83 -16.56
CA LYS A 317 30.76 6.24 -17.64
C LYS A 317 30.76 4.71 -17.62
N THR A 318 30.74 4.13 -16.41
CA THR A 318 30.81 2.68 -16.21
C THR A 318 29.73 2.19 -15.25
N VAL A 319 29.31 0.95 -15.43
CA VAL A 319 28.50 0.22 -14.45
C VAL A 319 29.38 -0.16 -13.25
N VAL A 320 28.94 0.19 -12.03
CA VAL A 320 29.72 0.01 -10.80
C VAL A 320 29.05 -0.89 -9.76
N ALA A 321 27.73 -1.11 -9.87
CA ALA A 321 26.98 -1.97 -8.96
C ALA A 321 25.71 -2.53 -9.62
N PHE A 322 25.14 -3.57 -9.03
CA PHE A 322 23.82 -4.07 -9.41
C PHE A 322 23.05 -4.69 -8.23
N LEU A 323 21.73 -4.70 -8.38
CA LEU A 323 20.77 -5.58 -7.70
C LEU A 323 20.09 -6.40 -8.79
N LYS A 324 20.14 -7.73 -8.72
CA LYS A 324 19.53 -8.63 -9.70
C LYS A 324 18.53 -9.54 -9.02
N PHE A 325 17.34 -9.65 -9.59
CA PHE A 325 16.33 -10.60 -9.17
C PHE A 325 16.55 -11.96 -9.84
N THR A 326 16.69 -13.00 -9.03
CA THR A 326 16.90 -14.38 -9.48
C THR A 326 15.61 -15.21 -9.41
N GLY A 327 14.61 -14.75 -8.64
CA GLY A 327 13.31 -15.40 -8.50
C GLY A 327 12.16 -14.37 -8.37
N GLY A 328 10.98 -14.73 -8.88
CA GLY A 328 9.72 -13.99 -8.68
C GLY A 328 9.56 -12.64 -9.41
N VAL A 329 10.64 -11.90 -9.70
CA VAL A 329 10.59 -10.58 -10.35
C VAL A 329 11.27 -10.61 -11.71
N ARG A 330 10.48 -10.64 -12.78
CA ARG A 330 10.98 -10.67 -14.18
C ARG A 330 10.90 -9.32 -14.89
N GLU A 331 10.16 -8.37 -14.30
CA GLU A 331 9.89 -7.08 -14.91
C GLU A 331 9.84 -5.97 -13.86
N ILE A 332 10.69 -4.98 -14.06
CA ILE A 332 10.71 -3.69 -13.37
C ILE A 332 9.97 -2.69 -14.25
N PHE A 333 9.12 -1.87 -13.64
CA PHE A 333 8.40 -0.83 -14.34
C PHE A 333 9.06 0.54 -14.14
N ALA A 334 9.33 0.92 -12.89
CA ALA A 334 10.01 2.17 -12.56
C ALA A 334 10.97 1.99 -11.37
N VAL A 335 11.94 2.89 -11.30
CA VAL A 335 12.94 3.00 -10.23
C VAL A 335 12.93 4.45 -9.77
N SER A 336 12.87 4.67 -8.46
CA SER A 336 13.04 5.99 -7.85
C SER A 336 13.92 5.90 -6.61
N VAL A 337 14.78 6.88 -6.40
CA VAL A 337 15.64 6.97 -5.22
C VAL A 337 14.85 7.56 -4.05
N LEU A 338 14.93 6.93 -2.89
CA LEU A 338 14.43 7.47 -1.63
C LEU A 338 15.61 8.05 -0.85
N PRO A 339 15.57 9.33 -0.44
CA PRO A 339 16.65 9.98 0.30
C PRO A 339 16.61 9.62 1.80
N HIS A 340 16.50 8.31 2.07
CA HIS A 340 16.39 7.70 3.39
C HIS A 340 17.08 6.35 3.39
N ALA A 341 17.85 6.04 4.44
CA ALA A 341 18.65 4.81 4.51
C ALA A 341 17.81 3.55 4.81
N PHE A 342 16.72 3.69 5.57
CA PHE A 342 15.87 2.57 5.96
C PHE A 342 14.37 2.97 5.96
N PRO A 343 13.79 3.33 4.80
CA PRO A 343 12.40 3.74 4.70
C PRO A 343 11.48 2.52 4.70
N ASP A 344 10.23 2.69 5.15
CA ASP A 344 9.13 1.77 4.87
C ASP A 344 7.95 2.50 4.20
N ILE A 345 7.08 1.74 3.57
CA ILE A 345 5.84 2.19 2.95
C ILE A 345 4.69 1.46 3.65
N GLY A 346 3.80 2.21 4.30
CA GLY A 346 2.62 1.64 4.92
C GLY A 346 1.54 1.27 3.90
N SER A 347 0.76 0.24 4.19
CA SER A 347 -0.46 -0.10 3.44
C SER A 347 -1.73 0.34 4.17
N GLU A 348 -2.88 0.32 3.46
CA GLU A 348 -4.19 0.69 4.02
C GLU A 348 -4.62 -0.22 5.19
N ASP A 349 -4.15 -1.47 5.20
CA ASP A 349 -4.56 -2.51 6.16
C ASP A 349 -3.74 -2.53 7.45
N GLU A 350 -2.80 -1.61 7.63
CA GLU A 350 -1.94 -1.59 8.82
C GLU A 350 -2.64 -0.88 9.98
N ASN A 351 -2.74 -1.54 11.15
CA ASN A 351 -3.20 -0.94 12.41
C ASN A 351 -2.49 0.39 12.75
N LEU A 352 -1.25 0.54 12.27
CA LEU A 352 -0.47 1.76 12.40
C LEU A 352 -1.17 2.97 11.74
N MET A 353 -1.88 2.78 10.64
CA MET A 353 -2.62 3.84 9.95
C MET A 353 -3.77 4.40 10.79
N LEU A 354 -4.51 3.53 11.48
CA LEU A 354 -5.64 3.95 12.34
C LEU A 354 -5.17 4.74 13.57
N GLY A 355 -3.98 4.42 14.09
CA GLY A 355 -3.40 5.08 15.26
C GLY A 355 -2.46 6.26 14.94
N THR A 356 -2.17 6.54 13.68
CA THR A 356 -1.23 7.59 13.27
C THR A 356 -1.97 8.81 12.76
N PHE A 357 -1.89 9.89 13.54
CA PHE A 357 -2.46 11.19 13.18
C PHE A 357 -1.33 12.15 12.79
N VAL A 358 -1.51 12.80 11.65
CA VAL A 358 -0.64 13.88 11.19
C VAL A 358 -1.48 15.15 11.17
N VAL A 359 -1.09 16.13 11.98
CA VAL A 359 -1.77 17.40 12.14
C VAL A 359 -0.74 18.53 12.04
N PRO A 360 -1.15 19.79 11.78
CA PRO A 360 -0.25 20.92 11.77
C PRO A 360 0.54 21.06 13.09
N ASP A 361 1.76 21.59 13.01
CA ASP A 361 2.64 21.76 14.18
C ASP A 361 2.02 22.59 15.31
N GLU A 362 1.19 23.58 14.95
CA GLU A 362 0.42 24.41 15.91
C GLU A 362 -0.57 23.57 16.73
N CYS A 363 -1.13 22.51 16.15
CA CYS A 363 -1.96 21.55 16.86
C CYS A 363 -1.12 20.69 17.79
N LEU A 364 0.07 20.23 17.33
CA LEU A 364 0.98 19.42 18.14
C LEU A 364 1.42 20.13 19.43
N ALA A 365 1.65 21.45 19.36
CA ALA A 365 1.97 22.28 20.53
C ALA A 365 0.86 22.29 21.60
N ASN A 366 -0.37 21.94 21.22
CA ASN A 366 -1.55 21.93 22.08
C ASN A 366 -2.12 20.51 22.27
N VAL A 367 -1.38 19.46 21.92
CA VAL A 367 -1.79 18.09 22.21
C VAL A 367 -1.64 17.84 23.71
N ALA A 368 -2.74 17.49 24.37
CA ALA A 368 -2.71 17.10 25.76
C ALA A 368 -1.74 15.92 25.94
N THR A 369 -0.88 15.99 26.95
CA THR A 369 -0.13 14.81 27.37
C THR A 369 -1.14 13.80 27.88
N VAL A 370 -1.36 12.74 27.11
CA VAL A 370 -2.24 11.65 27.55
C VAL A 370 -1.66 11.12 28.84
N ASP A 371 -2.47 11.11 29.89
CA ASP A 371 -2.11 10.43 31.12
C ASP A 371 -1.80 8.97 30.77
N GLN A 372 -0.56 8.53 31.01
CA GLN A 372 -0.14 7.18 30.65
C GLN A 372 -0.92 6.10 31.40
N SER A 373 -1.63 6.47 32.47
CA SER A 373 -2.57 5.60 33.19
C SER A 373 -3.95 5.50 32.51
N TRP A 374 -4.27 6.40 31.58
CA TRP A 374 -5.52 6.37 30.82
C TRP A 374 -5.57 5.13 29.92
N LYS A 375 -6.61 4.34 30.09
CA LYS A 375 -6.89 3.16 29.28
C LYS A 375 -8.35 3.17 28.89
N PRO A 376 -8.69 3.04 27.59
CA PRO A 376 -10.08 3.03 27.15
C PRO A 376 -10.80 1.81 27.74
N VAL A 377 -12.05 2.00 28.16
CA VAL A 377 -12.88 0.93 28.75
C VAL A 377 -13.11 -0.20 27.73
N GLU A 378 -13.19 0.15 26.45
CA GLU A 378 -13.38 -0.76 25.31
C GLU A 378 -12.28 -1.83 25.28
N LYS A 379 -11.03 -1.48 25.58
CA LYS A 379 -9.90 -2.43 25.56
C LYS A 379 -10.12 -3.59 26.54
N TYR A 380 -10.59 -3.29 27.75
CA TYR A 380 -10.87 -4.31 28.76
C TYR A 380 -12.13 -5.09 28.43
N PHE A 381 -13.13 -4.42 27.85
CA PHE A 381 -14.35 -5.07 27.39
C PHE A 381 -14.08 -6.07 26.24
N GLU A 382 -13.27 -5.70 25.26
CA GLU A 382 -12.86 -6.55 24.13
C GLU A 382 -12.06 -7.76 24.61
N ALA A 383 -11.07 -7.57 25.48
CA ALA A 383 -10.36 -8.69 26.12
C ALA A 383 -11.32 -9.62 26.87
N GLY A 384 -12.31 -9.06 27.57
CA GLY A 384 -13.38 -9.83 28.22
C GLY A 384 -14.19 -10.66 27.23
N ASN A 385 -14.56 -10.09 26.07
CA ASN A 385 -15.30 -10.78 25.02
C ASN A 385 -14.48 -11.92 24.40
N GLU A 386 -13.19 -11.69 24.12
CA GLU A 386 -12.28 -12.72 23.60
C GLU A 386 -12.16 -13.91 24.57
N HIS A 387 -11.90 -13.63 25.84
CA HIS A 387 -11.82 -14.68 26.86
C HIS A 387 -13.16 -15.41 27.04
N PHE A 388 -14.28 -14.70 27.04
CA PHE A 388 -15.60 -15.31 27.14
C PHE A 388 -15.90 -16.25 25.95
N ASN A 389 -15.53 -15.84 24.74
CA ASN A 389 -15.68 -16.63 23.52
C ASN A 389 -14.78 -17.87 23.52
N SER A 390 -13.57 -17.76 24.08
CA SER A 390 -12.65 -18.89 24.25
C SER A 390 -13.06 -19.85 25.39
N GLY A 391 -14.00 -19.46 26.25
CA GLY A 391 -14.47 -20.23 27.39
C GLY A 391 -13.69 -20.01 28.69
N ASP A 392 -12.67 -19.15 28.70
CA ASP A 392 -11.97 -18.73 29.91
C ASP A 392 -12.80 -17.70 30.70
N LEU A 393 -13.84 -18.19 31.38
CA LEU A 393 -14.80 -17.36 32.11
C LEU A 393 -14.15 -16.56 33.24
N LYS A 394 -13.13 -17.12 33.90
CA LYS A 394 -12.47 -16.45 35.03
C LYS A 394 -11.73 -15.19 34.55
N THR A 395 -10.98 -15.29 33.46
CA THR A 395 -10.26 -14.14 32.89
C THR A 395 -11.21 -13.15 32.21
N ALA A 396 -12.30 -13.64 31.61
CA ALA A 396 -13.36 -12.78 31.08
C ALA A 396 -14.00 -11.92 32.18
N MET A 397 -14.38 -12.53 33.30
CA MET A 397 -14.95 -11.82 34.45
C MET A 397 -13.98 -10.81 35.06
N ALA A 398 -12.68 -11.13 35.13
CA ALA A 398 -11.66 -10.18 35.56
C ALA A 398 -11.59 -8.96 34.61
N SER A 399 -11.55 -9.22 33.31
CA SER A 399 -11.47 -8.16 32.28
C SER A 399 -12.72 -7.26 32.28
N TYR A 400 -13.93 -7.81 32.44
CA TYR A 400 -15.14 -7.00 32.59
C TYR A 400 -15.16 -6.18 33.89
N ARG A 401 -14.60 -6.70 34.99
CA ARG A 401 -14.44 -5.93 36.24
C ARG A 401 -13.43 -4.80 36.06
N ASP A 402 -12.34 -5.03 35.33
CA ASP A 402 -11.37 -3.99 35.00
C ASP A 402 -12.03 -2.89 34.13
N ALA A 403 -12.87 -3.27 33.17
CA ALA A 403 -13.67 -2.32 32.39
C ALA A 403 -14.57 -1.46 33.29
N LEU A 404 -15.26 -2.08 34.25
CA LEU A 404 -16.12 -1.38 35.21
C LEU A 404 -15.36 -0.57 36.28
N ALA A 405 -14.08 -0.86 36.49
CA ALA A 405 -13.20 -0.05 37.33
C ALA A 405 -12.74 1.24 36.61
N VAL A 406 -12.64 1.19 35.28
CA VAL A 406 -12.38 2.37 34.43
C VAL A 406 -13.64 3.22 34.28
N ASP A 407 -14.77 2.60 33.93
CA ASP A 407 -16.06 3.25 33.83
C ASP A 407 -17.16 2.38 34.44
N GLU A 408 -17.60 2.76 35.65
CA GLU A 408 -18.65 2.06 36.38
C GLU A 408 -20.02 2.08 35.65
N ASN A 409 -20.21 2.99 34.71
CA ASN A 409 -21.44 3.14 33.94
C ASN A 409 -21.41 2.40 32.60
N TYR A 410 -20.30 1.72 32.27
CA TYR A 410 -20.14 0.97 31.02
C TYR A 410 -21.03 -0.29 31.00
N LEU A 411 -22.27 -0.08 30.58
CA LEU A 411 -23.35 -1.06 30.66
C LEU A 411 -23.06 -2.37 29.90
N PRO A 412 -22.41 -2.38 28.72
CA PRO A 412 -22.06 -3.61 28.02
C PRO A 412 -21.17 -4.55 28.85
N ALA A 413 -20.15 -4.03 29.53
CA ALA A 413 -19.30 -4.85 30.40
C ALA A 413 -20.07 -5.39 31.61
N ARG A 414 -20.99 -4.59 32.17
CA ARG A 414 -21.85 -5.03 33.28
C ARG A 414 -22.78 -6.16 32.87
N TYR A 415 -23.42 -6.04 31.71
CA TYR A 415 -24.28 -7.10 31.17
C TYR A 415 -23.48 -8.37 30.86
N ASN A 416 -22.33 -8.25 30.17
CA ASN A 416 -21.49 -9.41 29.83
C ASN A 416 -20.84 -10.05 31.06
N LEU A 417 -20.53 -9.29 32.12
CA LEU A 417 -20.15 -9.84 33.42
C LEU A 417 -21.28 -10.69 34.01
N GLY A 418 -22.53 -10.21 33.93
CA GLY A 418 -23.72 -10.97 34.33
C GLY A 418 -23.86 -12.29 33.56
N LEU A 419 -23.61 -12.28 32.24
CA LEU A 419 -23.61 -13.48 31.41
C LEU A 419 -22.46 -14.45 31.77
N ALA A 420 -21.27 -13.93 32.01
CA ALA A 420 -20.11 -14.73 32.43
C ALA A 420 -20.34 -15.41 33.78
N LEU A 421 -20.87 -14.67 34.77
CA LEU A 421 -21.27 -15.18 36.07
C LEU A 421 -22.35 -16.26 35.97
N LEU A 422 -23.34 -16.05 35.07
CA LEU A 422 -24.39 -17.03 34.81
C LEU A 422 -23.82 -18.34 34.25
N ARG A 423 -22.88 -18.24 33.30
CA ARG A 423 -22.22 -19.39 32.66
C ARG A 423 -21.27 -20.12 33.61
N ASP A 424 -20.65 -19.40 34.54
CA ASP A 424 -19.81 -19.95 35.62
C ASP A 424 -20.65 -20.67 36.71
N GLY A 425 -21.95 -20.39 36.79
CA GLY A 425 -22.87 -20.95 37.80
C GLY A 425 -22.99 -20.10 39.07
N SER A 426 -22.37 -18.91 39.09
CA SER A 426 -22.42 -17.93 40.17
C SER A 426 -23.75 -17.15 40.16
N LEU A 427 -24.87 -17.85 40.34
CA LEU A 427 -26.25 -17.36 40.10
C LEU A 427 -26.65 -16.14 40.93
N ALA A 428 -26.21 -16.06 42.19
CA ALA A 428 -26.53 -14.94 43.07
C ALA A 428 -25.85 -13.63 42.59
N GLU A 429 -24.57 -13.71 42.24
CA GLU A 429 -23.81 -12.59 41.68
C GLU A 429 -24.33 -12.20 40.30
N ALA A 430 -24.64 -13.18 39.44
CA ALA A 430 -25.24 -12.93 38.13
C ALA A 430 -26.56 -12.15 38.25
N ARG A 431 -27.45 -12.57 39.16
CA ARG A 431 -28.71 -11.87 39.43
C ARG A 431 -28.50 -10.44 39.89
N ASN A 432 -27.61 -10.23 40.86
CA ASN A 432 -27.33 -8.89 41.38
C ASN A 432 -26.78 -7.98 40.28
N THR A 433 -25.88 -8.51 39.45
CA THR A 433 -25.27 -7.77 38.33
C THR A 433 -26.32 -7.42 37.26
N LEU A 434 -27.16 -8.37 36.85
CA LEU A 434 -28.21 -8.15 35.86
C LEU A 434 -29.34 -7.24 36.37
N ASN A 435 -29.68 -7.31 37.66
CA ASN A 435 -30.60 -6.36 38.29
C ASN A 435 -30.05 -4.92 38.23
N ASP A 436 -28.74 -4.75 38.41
CA ASP A 436 -28.11 -3.43 38.26
C ASP A 436 -28.15 -2.93 36.81
N VAL A 437 -28.00 -3.84 35.82
CA VAL A 437 -28.21 -3.49 34.40
C VAL A 437 -29.63 -2.96 34.18
N VAL A 438 -30.66 -3.68 34.63
CA VAL A 438 -32.06 -3.25 34.50
C VAL A 438 -32.35 -1.95 35.25
N ARG A 439 -31.70 -1.72 36.39
CA ARG A 439 -31.85 -0.48 37.15
C ARG A 439 -31.28 0.73 36.39
N ARG A 440 -30.15 0.54 35.71
CA ARG A 440 -29.47 1.59 34.93
C ARG A 440 -30.13 1.81 33.58
N GLU A 441 -30.66 0.74 32.97
CA GLU A 441 -31.41 0.76 31.74
C GLU A 441 -32.69 -0.07 31.88
N ALA A 442 -33.79 0.59 32.25
CA ALA A 442 -35.09 -0.07 32.43
C ALA A 442 -35.63 -0.74 31.15
N GLY A 443 -35.08 -0.39 29.98
CA GLY A 443 -35.40 -0.97 28.68
C GLY A 443 -34.57 -2.20 28.29
N HIS A 444 -33.66 -2.69 29.12
CA HIS A 444 -32.76 -3.79 28.75
C HIS A 444 -33.47 -5.14 28.85
N PHE A 445 -34.18 -5.51 27.78
CA PHE A 445 -35.02 -6.70 27.73
C PHE A 445 -34.21 -8.01 27.78
N GLU A 446 -32.98 -8.02 27.29
CA GLU A 446 -32.09 -9.19 27.39
C GLU A 446 -31.68 -9.45 28.84
N ALA A 447 -31.38 -8.42 29.63
CA ALA A 447 -31.08 -8.57 31.05
C ALA A 447 -32.31 -9.09 31.83
N LEU A 448 -33.50 -8.58 31.53
CA LEU A 448 -34.76 -9.11 32.08
C LEU A 448 -34.98 -10.58 31.72
N TYR A 449 -34.69 -10.96 30.48
CA TYR A 449 -34.77 -12.36 30.06
C TYR A 449 -33.77 -13.25 30.82
N GLN A 450 -32.53 -12.80 31.02
CA GLN A 450 -31.55 -13.56 31.80
C GLN A 450 -31.94 -13.67 33.29
N LEU A 451 -32.52 -12.62 33.88
CA LEU A 451 -33.10 -12.68 35.23
C LEU A 451 -34.25 -13.69 35.32
N GLY A 452 -35.10 -13.78 34.29
CA GLY A 452 -36.12 -14.80 34.15
C GLY A 452 -35.54 -16.22 34.11
N ASN A 453 -34.46 -16.43 33.34
CA ASN A 453 -33.75 -17.71 33.27
C ASN A 453 -33.15 -18.11 34.63
N ILE A 454 -32.55 -17.16 35.37
CA ILE A 454 -32.04 -17.41 36.72
C ILE A 454 -33.18 -17.80 37.67
N ALA A 455 -34.29 -17.06 37.66
CA ALA A 455 -35.45 -17.39 38.49
C ALA A 455 -36.05 -18.77 38.14
N ALA A 456 -36.02 -19.16 36.87
CA ALA A 456 -36.43 -20.50 36.45
C ALA A 456 -35.52 -21.60 37.01
N GLN A 457 -34.19 -21.39 36.99
CA GLN A 457 -33.21 -22.34 37.56
C GLN A 457 -33.38 -22.50 39.07
N GLU A 458 -33.81 -21.46 39.77
CA GLU A 458 -34.08 -21.48 41.21
C GLU A 458 -35.50 -21.93 41.58
N SER A 459 -36.29 -22.42 40.62
CA SER A 459 -37.69 -22.80 40.84
C SER A 459 -38.60 -21.66 41.34
N GLN A 460 -38.23 -20.39 41.12
CA GLN A 460 -39.04 -19.21 41.45
C GLN A 460 -40.01 -18.89 40.30
N THR A 461 -40.96 -19.80 40.08
CA THR A 461 -41.82 -19.81 38.89
C THR A 461 -42.57 -18.49 38.66
N GLN A 462 -43.13 -17.88 39.72
CA GLN A 462 -43.88 -16.62 39.58
C GLN A 462 -42.99 -15.43 39.19
N GLN A 463 -41.77 -15.37 39.73
CA GLN A 463 -40.83 -14.28 39.44
C GLN A 463 -40.22 -14.42 38.04
N CYS A 464 -39.95 -15.65 37.62
CA CYS A 464 -39.58 -16.00 36.24
C CYS A 464 -40.63 -15.51 35.22
N ILE A 465 -41.91 -15.83 35.42
CA ILE A 465 -43.02 -15.37 34.58
C ILE A 465 -43.07 -13.84 34.51
N ALA A 466 -42.89 -13.17 35.65
CA ALA A 466 -42.92 -11.70 35.71
C ALA A 466 -41.80 -11.08 34.87
N TYR A 467 -40.57 -11.59 34.96
CA TYR A 467 -39.44 -11.08 34.17
C TYR A 467 -39.63 -11.30 32.66
N PHE A 468 -40.06 -12.48 32.22
CA PHE A 468 -40.31 -12.72 30.80
C PHE A 468 -41.42 -11.84 30.23
N ARG A 469 -42.50 -11.60 31.00
CA ARG A 469 -43.53 -10.63 30.60
C ARG A 469 -43.00 -9.20 30.48
N GLN A 470 -42.10 -8.78 31.38
CA GLN A 470 -41.46 -7.47 31.28
C GLN A 470 -40.58 -7.37 30.03
N ALA A 471 -39.77 -8.40 29.75
CA ALA A 471 -38.95 -8.47 28.53
C ALA A 471 -39.82 -8.37 27.27
N LEU A 472 -40.93 -9.13 27.20
CA LEU A 472 -41.88 -9.10 26.07
C LEU A 472 -42.67 -7.79 25.98
N LYS A 473 -42.92 -7.11 27.09
CA LYS A 473 -43.53 -5.77 27.07
C LYS A 473 -42.62 -4.76 26.36
N ILE A 474 -41.31 -4.87 26.56
CA ILE A 474 -40.32 -4.01 25.91
C ILE A 474 -40.08 -4.45 24.46
N ARG A 475 -39.92 -5.76 24.23
CA ARG A 475 -39.72 -6.35 22.90
C ARG A 475 -40.75 -7.47 22.64
N PRO A 476 -41.93 -7.13 22.07
CA PRO A 476 -43.00 -8.10 21.84
C PRO A 476 -42.63 -9.28 20.95
N GLN A 477 -41.66 -9.11 20.04
CA GLN A 477 -41.22 -10.15 19.09
C GLN A 477 -39.98 -10.90 19.59
N PHE A 478 -39.76 -10.98 20.90
CA PHE A 478 -38.61 -11.69 21.46
C PHE A 478 -38.93 -13.19 21.66
N VAL A 479 -38.75 -13.97 20.60
CA VAL A 479 -39.11 -15.40 20.54
C VAL A 479 -38.57 -16.21 21.73
N ALA A 480 -37.31 -16.00 22.11
CA ALA A 480 -36.71 -16.74 23.23
C ALA A 480 -37.43 -16.49 24.57
N ALA A 481 -37.90 -15.26 24.82
CA ALA A 481 -38.67 -14.94 26.03
C ALA A 481 -40.10 -15.47 25.94
N GLU A 482 -40.71 -15.51 24.75
CA GLU A 482 -42.04 -16.10 24.52
C GLU A 482 -42.05 -17.61 24.79
N GLU A 483 -41.07 -18.34 24.23
CA GLU A 483 -40.91 -19.78 24.47
C GLU A 483 -40.66 -20.07 25.95
N ALA A 484 -39.78 -19.30 26.59
CA ALA A 484 -39.46 -19.46 28.00
C ALA A 484 -40.68 -19.14 28.90
N LEU A 485 -41.48 -18.13 28.55
CA LEU A 485 -42.73 -17.80 29.25
C LEU A 485 -43.76 -18.94 29.12
N ASN A 486 -43.96 -19.48 27.92
CA ASN A 486 -44.89 -20.59 27.70
C ASN A 486 -44.50 -21.83 28.51
N LYS A 487 -43.19 -22.14 28.55
CA LYS A 487 -42.66 -23.23 29.39
C LYS A 487 -42.90 -22.97 30.88
N ALA A 488 -42.65 -21.76 31.36
CA ALA A 488 -42.86 -21.38 32.75
C ALA A 488 -44.34 -21.44 33.16
N LEU A 489 -45.26 -21.03 32.27
CA LEU A 489 -46.71 -21.09 32.50
C LEU A 489 -47.23 -22.53 32.57
N LYS A 490 -46.76 -23.41 31.68
CA LYS A 490 -47.10 -24.84 31.72
C LYS A 490 -46.64 -25.48 33.03
N TYR A 491 -45.39 -25.23 33.42
CA TYR A 491 -44.85 -25.73 34.68
C TYR A 491 -45.66 -25.23 35.90
N ALA A 492 -46.07 -23.97 35.91
CA ALA A 492 -46.91 -23.41 36.97
C ALA A 492 -48.29 -24.08 37.05
N SER A 493 -48.87 -24.48 35.92
CA SER A 493 -50.18 -25.15 35.87
C SER A 493 -50.15 -26.62 36.32
N GLU A 494 -48.96 -27.23 36.35
CA GLU A 494 -48.74 -28.64 36.70
C GLU A 494 -48.33 -28.84 38.17
N GLN A 495 -48.07 -27.76 38.92
CA GLN A 495 -47.75 -27.81 40.35
C GLN A 495 -49.03 -27.75 41.21
N PRO A 496 -49.22 -28.65 42.20
CA PRO A 496 -50.33 -28.57 43.16
C PRO A 496 -50.20 -27.30 44.02
N GLN A 497 -51.33 -26.62 44.28
CA GLN A 497 -51.40 -25.45 45.15
C GLN A 497 -50.98 -25.73 46.59
#